data_AF-A0A353V441-F1
#
_entry.id   AF-A0A353V441-F1
#
_cell.length_a   1.000
_cell.length_b   1.000
_cell.length_c   1.000
_cell.angle_alpha   90.00
_cell.angle_beta   90.00
_cell.angle_gamma   90.00
#
_symmetry.space_group_name_H-M   'P 1'
#
loop_
_entity.id
_entity.type
_entity.pdbx_description
1 polymer ?
#
loop_
_entity_poly.entity_id
_entity_poly.type
_entity_poly.pdbx_seq_one_letter_code
_entity_poly.pdbx_strand_id
1 'polypeptide(L)'
;RRRRPRAPAARRRLVVSVCPREPGAVHLPLERGGPVRRLDARALLGALRALVAARRLGARVRLREACAGGCAGPGPNVSVDIFPVPPPGEPPDSVAIGWKTYVYSLASLDCLARVIDENLGDAGRPRRRVR
;
A
#
# COMPACT_ATOMS: atom_id res chain seq x y z
N ARG A 1 20.82 -29.37 10.94
CA ARG A 1 19.93 -28.87 9.86
C ARG A 1 20.39 -27.48 9.44
N ARG A 2 21.11 -27.35 8.31
CA ARG A 2 21.59 -26.05 7.81
C ARG A 2 20.40 -25.26 7.28
N ARG A 3 20.10 -24.09 7.88
CA ARG A 3 19.09 -23.16 7.35
C ARG A 3 19.55 -22.70 5.97
N ARG A 4 18.76 -23.01 4.93
CA ARG A 4 18.94 -22.46 3.58
C ARG A 4 18.91 -20.93 3.71
N PRO A 5 19.88 -20.19 3.16
CA PRO A 5 19.82 -18.74 3.16
C PRO A 5 18.52 -18.31 2.49
N ARG A 6 17.76 -17.44 3.17
CA ARG A 6 16.50 -16.91 2.66
C ARG A 6 16.87 -16.10 1.42
N ALA A 7 16.31 -16.46 0.26
CA ALA A 7 16.50 -15.68 -0.96
C ALA A 7 16.23 -14.20 -0.67
N PRO A 8 17.02 -13.26 -1.23
CA PRO A 8 16.75 -11.84 -1.04
C PRO A 8 15.28 -11.59 -1.40
N ALA A 9 14.56 -10.88 -0.52
CA ALA A 9 13.16 -10.59 -0.76
C ALA A 9 13.05 -9.91 -2.13
N ALA A 10 12.40 -10.58 -3.09
CA ALA A 10 12.27 -10.07 -4.44
C ALA A 10 11.67 -8.66 -4.36
N ARG A 11 12.32 -7.69 -5.02
CA ARG A 11 11.83 -6.31 -5.06
C ARG A 11 10.43 -6.32 -5.66
N ARG A 12 9.51 -5.59 -5.03
CA ARG A 12 8.09 -5.56 -5.43
C ARG A 12 7.71 -4.27 -6.11
N ARG A 13 6.73 -4.36 -7.00
CA ARG A 13 5.94 -3.24 -7.53
C ARG A 13 4.51 -3.37 -7.03
N LEU A 14 3.84 -2.25 -6.87
CA LEU A 14 2.48 -2.17 -6.36
C LEU A 14 1.56 -1.50 -7.37
N VAL A 15 0.33 -2.00 -7.47
CA VAL A 15 -0.80 -1.25 -7.98
C VAL A 15 -1.75 -1.02 -6.81
N VAL A 16 -1.96 0.24 -6.44
CA VAL A 16 -2.87 0.61 -5.36
C VAL A 16 -4.15 1.17 -5.95
N SER A 17 -5.27 0.55 -5.61
CA SER A 17 -6.59 0.90 -6.09
C SER A 17 -7.41 1.56 -4.99
N VAL A 18 -8.00 2.71 -5.31
CA VAL A 18 -8.91 3.47 -4.43
C VAL A 18 -10.13 3.87 -5.24
N CYS A 19 -11.33 3.68 -4.70
CA CYS A 19 -12.55 4.12 -5.36
C CYS A 19 -12.88 5.57 -4.95
N PRO A 20 -12.72 6.59 -5.81
CA PRO A 20 -12.92 8.00 -5.44
C PRO A 20 -14.39 8.35 -5.14
N ARG A 21 -15.33 7.43 -5.39
CA ARG A 21 -16.77 7.56 -5.14
C ARG A 21 -17.23 6.86 -3.87
N GLU A 22 -16.34 6.17 -3.17
CA GLU A 22 -16.69 5.45 -1.95
C GLU A 22 -17.07 6.44 -0.83
N PRO A 23 -18.21 6.22 -0.15
CA PRO A 23 -18.64 7.10 0.93
C PRO A 23 -17.78 6.91 2.18
N GLY A 24 -17.85 7.88 3.08
CA GLY A 24 -17.15 7.84 4.37
C GLY A 24 -15.80 8.55 4.36
N ALA A 25 -15.13 8.48 5.50
CA ALA A 25 -13.81 9.05 5.71
C ALA A 25 -13.07 8.31 6.83
N VAL A 26 -11.75 8.28 6.74
CA VAL A 26 -10.86 7.75 7.77
C VAL A 26 -10.06 8.87 8.42
N HIS A 27 -9.70 8.68 9.69
CA HIS A 27 -8.87 9.62 10.43
C HIS A 27 -7.53 8.96 10.74
N LEU A 28 -6.48 9.38 10.06
CA LEU A 28 -5.13 8.89 10.29
C LEU A 28 -4.07 9.89 9.80
N PRO A 29 -2.86 9.85 10.36
CA PRO A 29 -1.73 10.60 9.83
C PRO A 29 -1.33 10.13 8.43
N LEU A 30 -0.75 11.01 7.62
CA LEU A 30 -0.15 10.58 6.35
C LEU A 30 1.13 9.79 6.57
N GLU A 31 1.97 10.28 7.48
CA GLU A 31 3.24 9.68 7.88
C GLU A 31 3.27 9.47 9.39
N ARG A 32 4.11 8.53 9.85
CA ARG A 32 4.20 8.16 11.27
C ARG A 32 4.56 9.39 12.11
N GLY A 33 3.81 9.60 13.19
CA GLY A 33 4.02 10.72 14.12
C GLY A 33 3.52 12.07 13.59
N GLY A 34 2.98 12.12 12.37
CA GLY A 34 2.36 13.32 11.82
C GLY A 34 0.97 13.62 12.41
N PRO A 35 0.39 14.79 12.10
CA PRO A 35 -0.95 15.14 12.53
C PRO A 35 -2.00 14.23 11.89
N VAL A 36 -3.01 13.86 12.67
CA VAL A 36 -4.18 13.10 12.19
C VAL A 36 -4.98 13.97 11.22
N ARG A 37 -5.40 13.39 10.09
CA ARG A 37 -6.22 14.06 9.08
C ARG A 37 -7.44 13.23 8.76
N ARG A 38 -8.58 13.91 8.55
CA ARG A 38 -9.77 13.30 7.95
C ARG A 38 -9.55 13.17 6.44
N LEU A 39 -9.66 11.95 5.91
CA LEU A 39 -9.46 11.63 4.51
C LEU A 39 -10.68 10.88 3.98
N ASP A 40 -11.46 11.53 3.12
CA ASP A 40 -12.36 10.81 2.22
C ASP A 40 -11.57 10.10 1.11
N ALA A 41 -12.25 9.37 0.23
CA ALA A 41 -11.58 8.62 -0.83
C ALA A 41 -10.73 9.48 -1.78
N ARG A 42 -11.17 10.70 -2.10
CA ARG A 42 -10.43 11.61 -3.00
C ARG A 42 -9.21 12.18 -2.29
N ALA A 43 -9.37 12.63 -1.05
CA ALA A 43 -8.28 13.14 -0.22
C ALA A 43 -7.24 12.05 0.04
N LEU A 44 -7.67 10.79 0.27
CA LEU A 44 -6.79 9.64 0.45
C LEU A 44 -5.98 9.36 -0.82
N LEU A 45 -6.62 9.31 -1.99
CA LEU A 45 -5.93 9.11 -3.27
C LEU A 45 -4.94 10.25 -3.57
N GLY A 46 -5.32 11.49 -3.30
CA GLY A 46 -4.43 12.65 -3.41
C GLY A 46 -3.22 12.55 -2.47
N ALA A 47 -3.44 12.14 -1.23
CA ALA A 47 -2.36 11.93 -0.26
C ALA A 47 -1.42 10.79 -0.68
N LEU A 48 -1.94 9.67 -1.21
CA LEU A 48 -1.12 8.60 -1.78
C LEU A 48 -0.29 9.09 -2.97
N ARG A 49 -0.87 9.89 -3.88
CA ARG A 49 -0.14 10.49 -5.00
C ARG A 49 1.02 11.35 -4.50
N ALA A 50 0.77 12.20 -3.50
CA ALA A 50 1.78 13.05 -2.89
C ALA A 50 2.90 12.24 -2.22
N LEU A 51 2.56 11.18 -1.47
CA LEU A 51 3.54 10.28 -0.85
C LEU A 51 4.42 9.57 -1.88
N VAL A 52 3.82 9.04 -2.95
CA VAL A 52 4.55 8.38 -4.04
C VAL A 52 5.49 9.35 -4.73
N ALA A 53 5.05 10.58 -5.00
CA ALA A 53 5.86 11.61 -5.63
C ALA A 53 7.02 12.06 -4.72
N ALA A 54 6.73 12.42 -3.47
CA ALA A 54 7.73 12.87 -2.50
C ALA A 54 8.83 11.83 -2.27
N ARG A 55 8.46 10.54 -2.25
CA ARG A 55 9.39 9.42 -2.07
C ARG A 55 9.99 8.89 -3.38
N ARG A 56 9.68 9.51 -4.52
CA ARG A 56 10.13 9.09 -5.87
C ARG A 56 9.83 7.63 -6.19
N LEU A 57 8.67 7.13 -5.76
CA LEU A 57 8.26 5.73 -5.89
C LEU A 57 7.50 5.42 -7.19
N GLY A 58 7.32 6.38 -8.10
CA GLY A 58 6.49 6.22 -9.31
C GLY A 58 6.89 5.07 -10.23
N ALA A 59 8.16 4.65 -10.21
CA ALA A 59 8.62 3.47 -10.96
C ALA A 59 8.14 2.13 -10.37
N ARG A 60 7.80 2.11 -9.09
CA ARG A 60 7.40 0.91 -8.34
C ARG A 60 5.96 0.92 -7.87
N VAL A 61 5.35 2.09 -7.70
CA VAL A 61 3.99 2.23 -7.18
C VAL A 61 3.16 2.98 -8.20
N ARG A 62 2.13 2.30 -8.73
CA ARG A 62 1.10 2.91 -9.56
C ARG A 62 -0.18 3.05 -8.74
N LEU A 63 -0.88 4.17 -8.94
CA LEU A 63 -2.18 4.43 -8.30
C LEU A 63 -3.26 4.42 -9.37
N ARG A 64 -4.39 3.78 -9.09
CA ARG A 64 -5.53 3.70 -10.01
C ARG A 64 -6.83 3.98 -9.28
N GLU A 65 -7.75 4.61 -9.99
CA GLU A 65 -9.15 4.75 -9.59
C GLU A 65 -9.91 3.48 -9.98
N ALA A 66 -10.21 2.64 -8.99
CA ALA A 66 -10.90 1.37 -9.16
C ALA A 66 -11.56 0.90 -7.85
N CYS A 67 -12.55 0.01 -7.96
CA CYS A 67 -13.17 -0.61 -6.79
C CYS A 67 -12.15 -1.46 -6.03
N ALA A 68 -11.99 -1.20 -4.74
CA ALA A 68 -11.15 -2.01 -3.85
C ALA A 68 -11.91 -3.23 -3.27
N GLY A 69 -13.20 -3.38 -3.56
CA GLY A 69 -14.10 -4.30 -2.87
C GLY A 69 -14.61 -3.72 -1.55
N GLY A 70 -15.74 -4.25 -1.04
CA GLY A 70 -16.29 -3.81 0.24
C GLY A 70 -16.95 -2.42 0.23
N CYS A 71 -17.47 -1.94 -0.90
CA CYS A 71 -18.08 -0.61 -0.99
C CYS A 71 -19.48 -0.48 -0.34
N ALA A 72 -19.94 -1.49 0.39
CA ALA A 72 -21.27 -1.52 1.00
C ALA A 72 -21.36 -0.78 2.35
N GLY A 73 -20.24 -0.28 2.87
CA GLY A 73 -20.13 0.37 4.18
C GLY A 73 -19.22 1.60 4.16
N PRO A 74 -18.88 2.16 5.34
CA PRO A 74 -18.12 3.40 5.42
C PRO A 74 -16.64 3.16 5.05
N GLY A 75 -16.27 3.54 3.82
CA GLY A 75 -14.88 3.57 3.37
C GLY A 75 -14.13 4.84 3.84
N PRO A 76 -13.05 5.23 3.15
CA PRO A 76 -12.50 4.60 1.94
C PRO A 76 -11.78 3.26 2.21
N ASN A 77 -11.87 2.36 1.24
CA ASN A 77 -11.12 1.11 1.17
C ASN A 77 -9.95 1.23 0.19
N VAL A 78 -8.91 0.45 0.44
CA VAL A 78 -7.71 0.41 -0.42
C VAL A 78 -7.38 -1.03 -0.76
N SER A 79 -7.20 -1.34 -2.03
CA SER A 79 -6.61 -2.61 -2.47
C SER A 79 -5.18 -2.40 -2.96
N VAL A 80 -4.30 -3.34 -2.67
CA VAL A 80 -2.90 -3.32 -3.09
C VAL A 80 -2.58 -4.64 -3.77
N ASP A 81 -2.39 -4.60 -5.08
CA ASP A 81 -1.89 -5.74 -5.86
C ASP A 81 -0.37 -5.67 -5.92
N ILE A 82 0.28 -6.81 -5.70
CA ILE A 82 1.73 -6.92 -5.55
C ILE A 82 2.28 -7.70 -6.74
N PHE A 83 3.23 -7.11 -7.44
CA PHE A 83 3.90 -7.68 -8.61
C PHE A 83 5.40 -7.80 -8.36
N PRO A 84 6.10 -8.74 -9.00
CA PRO A 84 7.55 -8.74 -9.02
C PRO A 84 8.07 -7.54 -9.82
N VAL A 85 9.24 -7.00 -9.44
CA VAL A 85 10.04 -6.16 -10.35
C VAL A 85 10.58 -7.07 -11.46
N PRO A 86 10.38 -6.73 -12.75
CA PRO A 86 10.92 -7.51 -13.84
C PRO A 86 12.45 -7.46 -13.84
N PRO A 87 13.14 -8.53 -14.28
CA PRO A 87 14.57 -8.47 -14.58
C PRO A 87 14.89 -7.35 -15.60
N PRO A 88 16.12 -6.80 -15.59
CA PRO A 88 16.52 -5.81 -16.58
C PRO A 88 16.35 -6.34 -18.01
N GLY A 89 15.66 -5.58 -18.86
CA GLY A 89 15.40 -5.95 -20.26
C GLY A 89 14.18 -6.85 -20.47
N GLU A 90 13.54 -7.36 -19.41
CA GLU A 90 12.33 -8.17 -19.52
C GLU A 90 11.06 -7.34 -19.35
N PRO A 91 9.96 -7.70 -20.05
CA PRO A 91 8.68 -7.03 -19.86
C PRO A 91 8.12 -7.28 -18.46
N PRO A 92 7.39 -6.30 -17.89
CA PRO A 92 6.62 -6.50 -16.68
C PRO A 92 5.65 -7.68 -16.74
N ASP A 93 5.71 -8.58 -15.75
CA ASP A 93 4.63 -9.54 -15.53
C ASP A 93 3.33 -8.81 -15.15
N SER A 94 2.22 -9.32 -15.68
CA SER A 94 0.85 -8.87 -15.42
C SER A 94 0.14 -9.71 -14.35
N VAL A 95 0.77 -10.77 -13.86
CA VAL A 95 0.24 -11.63 -12.79
C VAL A 95 0.69 -11.10 -11.43
N ALA A 96 -0.28 -10.78 -10.57
CA ALA A 96 0.00 -10.42 -9.19
C ALA A 96 0.47 -11.65 -8.41
N ILE A 97 1.57 -11.51 -7.68
CA ILE A 97 2.12 -12.55 -6.78
C ILE A 97 1.53 -12.47 -5.37
N GLY A 98 0.64 -11.51 -5.13
CA GLY A 98 -0.12 -11.35 -3.90
C GLY A 98 -0.99 -10.11 -3.93
N TRP A 99 -1.92 -10.02 -2.98
CA TRP A 99 -2.75 -8.84 -2.79
C TRP A 99 -3.02 -8.60 -1.30
N LYS A 100 -3.39 -7.37 -0.97
CA LYS A 100 -3.91 -6.99 0.34
C LYS A 100 -4.99 -5.93 0.20
N THR A 101 -6.12 -6.14 0.88
CA THR A 101 -7.21 -5.16 0.90
C THR A 101 -7.44 -4.67 2.33
N TYR A 102 -7.49 -3.35 2.49
CA TYR A 102 -7.79 -2.67 3.75
C TYR A 102 -9.25 -2.25 3.76
N VAL A 103 -10.14 -3.24 3.84
CA VAL A 103 -11.58 -3.00 3.97
C VAL A 103 -11.87 -2.58 5.41
N TYR A 104 -12.41 -1.38 5.61
CA TYR A 104 -12.77 -0.78 6.91
C TYR A 104 -11.68 -0.81 7.98
N SER A 105 -10.43 -1.04 7.58
CA SER A 105 -9.28 -1.28 8.48
C SER A 105 -8.18 -0.24 8.32
N LEU A 106 -8.29 0.68 7.35
CA LEU A 106 -7.33 1.78 7.18
C LEU A 106 -7.15 2.61 8.45
N ALA A 107 -8.23 2.90 9.18
CA ALA A 107 -8.18 3.68 10.42
C ALA A 107 -7.38 3.01 11.55
N SER A 108 -7.11 1.70 11.45
CA SER A 108 -6.28 0.97 12.42
C SER A 108 -4.77 1.08 12.15
N LEU A 109 -4.38 1.68 11.02
CA LEU A 109 -2.98 1.90 10.71
C LEU A 109 -2.42 3.08 11.50
N ASP A 110 -1.13 3.02 11.83
CA ASP A 110 -0.42 4.14 12.46
C ASP A 110 -0.26 5.34 11.52
N CYS A 111 -0.27 5.11 10.21
CA CYS A 111 -0.27 6.14 9.18
C CYS A 111 -0.61 5.57 7.79
N LEU A 112 -0.99 6.43 6.84
CA LEU A 112 -1.28 6.03 5.46
C LEU A 112 -0.05 5.48 4.73
N ALA A 113 1.14 6.05 4.97
CA ALA A 113 2.40 5.60 4.39
C ALA A 113 2.67 4.10 4.60
N ARG A 114 2.17 3.54 5.72
CA ARG A 114 2.29 2.11 6.01
C ARG A 114 1.73 1.22 4.91
N VAL A 115 0.66 1.64 4.23
CA VAL A 115 0.08 0.90 3.10
C VAL A 115 1.14 0.60 2.04
N ILE A 116 2.01 1.57 1.74
CA ILE A 116 3.08 1.43 0.75
C ILE A 116 4.24 0.62 1.36
N ASP A 117 4.69 1.00 2.56
CA ASP A 117 5.91 0.47 3.18
C ASP A 117 5.83 -1.04 3.44
N GLU A 118 4.69 -1.52 3.95
CA GLU A 118 4.55 -2.94 4.28
C GLU A 118 4.37 -3.84 3.05
N ASN A 119 3.91 -3.28 1.93
CA ASN A 119 3.68 -4.03 0.70
C ASN A 119 4.87 -3.99 -0.26
N LEU A 120 5.66 -2.91 -0.31
CA LEU A 120 6.88 -2.84 -1.13
C LEU A 120 7.95 -3.86 -0.71
N GLY A 121 7.90 -4.35 0.53
CA GLY A 121 8.84 -5.34 1.04
C GLY A 121 10.25 -4.78 1.30
N ASP A 122 10.42 -3.45 1.20
CA ASP A 122 11.69 -2.76 1.46
C ASP A 122 11.97 -2.63 2.96
N ALA A 123 10.91 -2.64 3.78
CA ALA A 123 11.04 -2.78 5.21
C ALA A 123 11.19 -4.27 5.55
N GLY A 124 12.40 -4.69 5.92
CA GLY A 124 12.56 -5.86 6.75
C GLY A 124 11.55 -5.76 7.90
N ARG A 125 10.59 -6.70 7.93
CA ARG A 125 9.50 -6.77 8.91
C ARG A 125 9.99 -6.24 10.27
N PRO A 126 9.41 -5.18 10.86
CA PRO A 126 9.83 -4.73 12.18
C PRO A 126 9.76 -5.95 13.10
N ARG A 127 10.90 -6.31 13.70
CA ARG A 127 10.96 -7.40 14.67
C ARG A 127 9.98 -7.01 15.77
N ARG A 128 8.89 -7.76 15.90
CA ARG A 128 7.96 -7.65 17.03
C ARG A 128 8.84 -7.82 18.27
N ARG A 129 9.16 -6.74 18.99
CA ARG A 129 9.71 -6.84 20.34
C ARG A 129 8.57 -7.41 21.17
N VAL A 130 8.67 -8.71 21.44
CA VAL A 130 7.91 -9.32 22.52
C VAL A 130 8.44 -8.64 23.78
N ARG A 131 7.57 -7.88 24.46
CA ARG A 131 7.76 -7.56 25.87
C ARG A 131 7.29 -8.77 26.67
#